data_AF-A0A7S4KWZ5-F1
#
_entry.id   AF-A0A7S4KWZ5-F1
#
_cell.length_a   1.000
_cell.length_b   1.000
_cell.length_c   1.000
_cell.angle_alpha   90.00
_cell.angle_beta   90.00
_cell.angle_gamma   90.00
#
_symmetry.space_group_name_H-M   'P 1'
#
loop_
_entity.id
_entity.type
_entity.pdbx_description
1 polymer ?
#
loop_
_entity_poly.entity_id
_entity_poly.type
_entity_poly.pdbx_seq_one_letter_code
_entity_poly.pdbx_strand_id
1 'polypeptide(L)'
;CFVVLRYPFCLLIIIFRMITAIYHSLVLFYGAYALFYDTNCDPNGQDTSNLTMMGMWVITAGMGVIFSKLIFEVQYWCYPMHLAVWFSLFLFFATIFLENALAFLFPSEYYVVWRTMATPSFWMWFLLTLTITNIPDMIAKYVQRQYYPEPWQLLQERELLNKQHARDNVAERASLLVSPDTHLLPGGSGEDY
;
A
#
# COMPACT_ATOMS: atom_id res chain seq x y z
N CYS A 1 0.36 5.49 -36.84
CA CYS A 1 -0.68 4.46 -36.59
C CYS A 1 -0.64 3.93 -35.15
N PHE A 2 0.52 3.55 -34.59
CA PHE A 2 0.66 3.03 -33.21
C PHE A 2 0.18 3.98 -32.09
N VAL A 3 0.31 5.30 -32.28
CA VAL A 3 -0.11 6.31 -31.29
C VAL A 3 -1.63 6.43 -31.18
N VAL A 4 -2.36 6.31 -32.29
CA VAL A 4 -3.84 6.44 -32.33
C VAL A 4 -4.54 5.22 -31.70
N LEU A 5 -3.94 4.03 -31.81
CA LEU A 5 -4.43 2.81 -31.15
C LEU A 5 -4.12 2.75 -29.64
N ARG A 6 -3.19 3.57 -29.12
CA ARG A 6 -2.80 3.62 -27.69
C ARG A 6 -3.76 4.47 -26.85
N TYR A 7 -4.33 5.52 -27.43
CA TYR A 7 -5.27 6.43 -26.75
C TYR A 7 -6.53 5.76 -26.16
N PRO A 8 -7.27 4.88 -26.87
CA PRO A 8 -8.46 4.25 -26.28
C PRO A 8 -8.10 3.37 -25.08
N PHE A 9 -6.94 2.71 -25.09
CA PHE A 9 -6.50 1.84 -24.01
C PHE A 9 -6.16 2.63 -22.73
N CYS A 10 -5.42 3.74 -22.86
CA CYS A 10 -5.12 4.62 -21.71
C CYS A 10 -6.39 5.20 -21.08
N LEU A 11 -7.34 5.63 -21.91
CA LEU A 11 -8.60 6.20 -21.44
C LEU A 11 -9.45 5.17 -20.70
N LEU A 12 -9.54 3.93 -21.21
CA LEU A 12 -10.25 2.86 -20.53
C LEU A 12 -9.62 2.50 -19.17
N ILE A 13 -8.29 2.49 -19.07
CA ILE A 13 -7.59 2.27 -17.78
C ILE A 13 -7.91 3.39 -16.79
N ILE A 14 -7.86 4.65 -17.23
CA ILE A 14 -8.20 5.78 -16.35
C ILE A 14 -9.65 5.66 -15.89
N ILE A 15 -10.59 5.39 -16.78
CA ILE A 15 -12.00 5.19 -16.42
C ILE A 15 -12.16 4.06 -15.41
N PHE A 16 -11.50 2.92 -15.62
CA PHE A 16 -11.54 1.80 -14.67
C PHE A 16 -11.01 2.19 -13.29
N ARG A 17 -9.91 2.94 -13.23
CA ARG A 17 -9.35 3.46 -11.98
C ARG A 17 -10.29 4.46 -11.30
N MET A 18 -10.98 5.31 -12.08
CA MET A 18 -11.97 6.25 -11.55
C MET A 18 -13.20 5.54 -10.98
N ILE A 19 -13.72 4.51 -11.67
CA ILE A 19 -14.83 3.69 -11.15
C ILE A 19 -14.43 3.02 -9.84
N THR A 20 -13.21 2.51 -9.76
CA THR A 20 -12.67 1.93 -8.52
C THR A 20 -12.60 2.98 -7.40
N ALA A 21 -12.14 4.20 -7.72
CA ALA A 21 -12.12 5.30 -6.74
C ALA A 21 -13.53 5.69 -6.26
N ILE A 22 -14.53 5.67 -7.14
CA ILE A 22 -15.94 5.90 -6.78
C ILE A 22 -16.44 4.78 -5.87
N TYR A 23 -16.11 3.51 -6.15
CA TYR A 23 -16.43 2.40 -5.26
C TYR A 23 -15.82 2.63 -3.86
N HIS A 24 -14.58 3.14 -3.78
CA HIS A 24 -13.88 3.36 -2.51
C HIS A 24 -14.55 4.47 -1.70
N SER A 25 -14.92 5.58 -2.34
CA SER A 25 -15.62 6.67 -1.68
C SER A 25 -17.02 6.25 -1.20
N LEU A 26 -17.74 5.42 -1.98
CA LEU A 26 -19.03 4.85 -1.55
C LEU A 26 -18.86 3.96 -0.32
N VAL A 27 -17.87 3.05 -0.30
CA VAL A 27 -17.61 2.18 0.85
C VAL A 27 -17.24 2.98 2.10
N LEU A 28 -16.39 3.99 1.97
CA LEU A 28 -16.00 4.86 3.09
C LEU A 28 -17.21 5.61 3.66
N PHE A 29 -18.00 6.23 2.78
CA PHE A 29 -19.14 7.04 3.21
C PHE A 29 -20.28 6.18 3.78
N TYR A 30 -20.75 5.17 3.04
CA TYR A 30 -21.83 4.30 3.51
C TYR A 30 -21.41 3.41 4.67
N GLY A 31 -20.15 3.00 4.73
CA GLY A 31 -19.62 2.24 5.86
C GLY A 31 -19.64 3.04 7.16
N ALA A 32 -19.22 4.31 7.11
CA ALA A 32 -19.34 5.19 8.27
C ALA A 32 -20.82 5.47 8.57
N TYR A 33 -21.62 5.86 7.56
CA TYR A 33 -23.04 6.15 7.74
C TYR A 33 -23.81 5.00 8.40
N ALA A 34 -23.57 3.75 7.99
CA ALA A 34 -24.24 2.58 8.57
C ALA A 34 -23.96 2.41 10.07
N LEU A 35 -22.76 2.75 10.54
CA LEU A 35 -22.43 2.69 11.96
C LEU A 35 -23.10 3.82 12.74
N PHE A 36 -23.11 5.03 12.18
CA PHE A 36 -23.73 6.19 12.82
C PHE A 36 -25.25 6.23 12.70
N TYR A 37 -25.86 5.45 11.81
CA TYR A 37 -27.32 5.36 11.64
C TYR A 37 -28.02 4.77 12.87
N ASP A 38 -27.45 3.71 13.44
CA ASP A 38 -28.00 3.04 14.63
C ASP A 38 -27.42 3.57 15.94
N THR A 39 -26.20 4.15 15.95
CA THR A 39 -25.58 4.73 17.14
C THR A 39 -25.99 6.20 17.33
N ASN A 40 -27.26 6.46 17.61
CA ASN A 40 -27.71 7.75 18.17
C ASN A 40 -27.39 7.89 19.67
N CYS A 41 -26.70 6.92 20.27
CA CYS A 41 -26.44 6.87 21.70
C CYS A 41 -24.94 6.66 21.95
N ASP A 42 -24.18 7.75 22.07
CA ASP A 42 -22.97 7.72 22.90
C ASP A 42 -23.42 7.19 24.29
N PRO A 43 -22.78 6.15 24.87
CA PRO A 43 -23.09 5.69 26.23
C PRO A 43 -23.07 6.82 27.28
N ASN A 44 -22.37 7.93 26.98
CA ASN A 44 -22.25 9.09 27.86
C ASN A 44 -23.27 10.22 27.58
N GLY A 45 -24.18 10.08 26.61
CA GLY A 45 -25.23 11.07 26.34
C GLY A 45 -24.73 12.47 25.96
N GLN A 46 -23.49 12.59 25.49
CA GLN A 46 -22.94 13.86 25.03
C GLN A 46 -23.26 14.06 23.55
N ASP A 47 -24.05 15.09 23.23
CA ASP A 47 -24.28 15.58 21.86
C ASP A 47 -22.99 16.19 21.28
N THR A 48 -22.01 15.34 20.97
CA THR A 48 -20.77 15.75 20.33
C THR A 48 -20.95 15.48 18.84
N SER A 49 -21.55 16.43 18.13
CA SER A 49 -21.59 16.55 16.66
C SER A 49 -21.28 15.25 15.91
N ASN A 50 -22.26 14.33 15.84
CA ASN A 50 -22.13 13.05 15.13
C ASN A 50 -21.56 13.22 13.72
N LEU A 51 -21.83 14.35 13.07
CA LEU A 51 -21.29 14.70 11.76
C LEU A 51 -19.77 14.90 11.74
N THR A 52 -19.18 15.57 12.74
CA THR A 52 -17.73 15.82 12.78
C THR A 52 -16.98 14.55 13.18
N MET A 53 -17.53 13.76 14.11
CA MET A 53 -16.97 12.46 14.45
C MET A 53 -17.03 11.49 13.26
N MET A 54 -18.15 11.42 12.54
CA MET A 54 -18.25 10.65 11.31
C MET A 54 -17.25 11.14 10.25
N GLY A 55 -17.13 12.46 10.08
CA GLY A 55 -16.15 13.07 9.16
C GLY A 55 -14.72 12.66 9.49
N MET A 56 -14.34 12.70 10.76
CA MET A 56 -13.03 12.26 11.26
C MET A 56 -12.77 10.78 10.97
N TRP A 57 -13.79 9.93 11.15
CA TRP A 57 -13.69 8.50 10.84
C TRP A 57 -13.44 8.29 9.34
N VAL A 58 -14.23 8.93 8.48
CA VAL A 58 -14.12 8.84 7.02
C VAL A 58 -12.75 9.34 6.52
N ILE A 59 -12.29 10.49 7.01
CA ILE A 59 -10.99 11.07 6.61
C ILE A 59 -9.84 10.15 7.02
N THR A 60 -9.86 9.64 8.26
CA THR A 60 -8.79 8.76 8.77
C THR A 60 -8.77 7.42 8.03
N ALA A 61 -9.92 6.79 7.82
CA ALA A 61 -10.02 5.56 7.03
C ALA A 61 -9.63 5.77 5.57
N GLY A 62 -10.04 6.89 4.97
CA GLY A 62 -9.66 7.27 3.61
C GLY A 62 -8.15 7.40 3.45
N MET A 63 -7.49 8.08 4.40
CA MET A 63 -6.03 8.19 4.41
C MET A 63 -5.36 6.82 4.56
N GLY A 64 -5.88 5.95 5.43
CA GLY A 64 -5.40 4.57 5.58
C GLY A 64 -5.52 3.75 4.29
N VAL A 65 -6.64 3.88 3.57
CA VAL A 65 -6.84 3.24 2.26
C VAL A 65 -5.84 3.75 1.22
N ILE A 66 -5.64 5.07 1.13
CA ILE A 66 -4.70 5.69 0.18
C ILE A 66 -3.27 5.23 0.48
N PHE A 67 -2.88 5.20 1.75
CA PHE A 67 -1.57 4.73 2.17
C PHE A 67 -1.35 3.25 1.88
N SER A 68 -2.36 2.41 2.14
CA SER A 68 -2.31 0.98 1.81
C SER A 68 -2.15 0.77 0.31
N LYS A 69 -2.90 1.51 -0.51
CA LYS A 69 -2.76 1.50 -1.97
C LYS A 69 -1.37 1.92 -2.42
N LEU A 70 -0.82 2.97 -1.82
CA LEU A 70 0.52 3.43 -2.11
C LEU A 70 1.54 2.32 -1.86
N ILE A 71 1.44 1.62 -0.73
CA ILE A 71 2.33 0.49 -0.42
C ILE A 71 2.23 -0.60 -1.48
N PHE A 72 1.01 -0.92 -1.94
CA PHE A 72 0.81 -1.97 -2.95
C PHE A 72 1.23 -1.56 -4.37
N GLU A 73 1.28 -0.27 -4.68
CA GLU A 73 1.65 0.23 -6.00
C GLU A 73 3.14 0.52 -6.16
N VAL A 74 3.84 0.81 -5.06
CA VAL A 74 5.28 1.06 -5.07
C VAL A 74 6.04 -0.26 -5.25
N GLN A 75 6.63 -0.43 -6.44
CA GLN A 75 7.48 -1.59 -6.75
C GLN A 75 8.92 -1.43 -6.22
N TYR A 76 9.41 -0.19 -6.14
CA TYR A 76 10.78 0.12 -5.71
C TYR A 76 10.78 1.20 -4.65
N TRP A 77 11.25 0.81 -3.47
CA TRP A 77 11.29 1.64 -2.29
C TRP A 77 12.59 2.44 -2.23
N CYS A 78 12.62 3.58 -2.92
CA CYS A 78 13.75 4.51 -2.90
C CYS A 78 13.77 5.35 -1.61
N TYR A 79 14.94 5.73 -1.10
CA TYR A 79 15.07 6.63 0.05
C TYR A 79 14.26 7.94 -0.04
N PRO A 80 14.31 8.71 -1.16
CA PRO A 80 13.48 9.92 -1.28
C PRO A 80 11.98 9.61 -1.26
N MET A 81 11.56 8.45 -1.78
CA MET A 81 10.16 8.03 -1.78
C MET A 81 9.66 7.79 -0.35
N HIS A 82 10.44 7.08 0.46
CA HIS A 82 10.10 6.91 1.88
C HIS A 82 9.97 8.25 2.58
N LEU A 83 10.96 9.14 2.42
CA LEU A 83 10.93 10.45 3.08
C LEU A 83 9.65 11.22 2.71
N ALA A 84 9.26 11.23 1.44
CA ALA A 84 8.04 11.89 0.98
C ALA A 84 6.77 11.29 1.60
N VAL A 85 6.69 9.96 1.70
CA VAL A 85 5.55 9.22 2.26
C VAL A 85 5.43 9.45 3.78
N TRP A 86 6.54 9.40 4.51
CA TRP A 86 6.55 9.67 5.95
C TRP A 86 6.24 11.13 6.25
N PHE A 87 6.78 12.05 5.45
CA PHE A 87 6.53 13.47 5.61
C PHE A 87 5.06 13.83 5.36
N SER A 88 4.42 13.25 4.33
CA SER A 88 3.00 13.49 4.08
C SER A 88 2.12 12.91 5.19
N LEU A 89 2.47 11.73 5.71
CA LEU A 89 1.76 11.13 6.84
C LEU A 89 1.92 11.99 8.12
N PHE A 90 3.11 12.51 8.36
CA PHE A 90 3.37 13.42 9.49
C PHE A 90 2.54 14.70 9.38
N LEU A 91 2.51 15.33 8.21
CA LEU A 91 1.71 16.54 7.99
C LEU A 91 0.21 16.27 8.20
N PHE A 92 -0.30 15.13 7.73
CA PHE A 92 -1.70 14.74 7.93
C PHE A 92 -2.07 14.62 9.42
N PHE A 93 -1.23 13.95 10.22
CA PHE A 93 -1.48 13.88 11.66
C PHE A 93 -1.33 15.25 12.32
N ALA A 94 -0.33 16.03 11.92
CA ALA A 94 -0.11 17.37 12.45
C ALA A 94 -1.33 18.29 12.24
N THR A 95 -1.97 18.27 11.07
CA THR A 95 -3.18 19.07 10.80
C THR A 95 -4.35 18.63 11.67
N ILE A 96 -4.56 17.31 11.80
CA ILE A 96 -5.62 16.75 12.65
C ILE A 96 -5.43 17.17 14.11
N PHE A 97 -4.21 17.03 14.66
CA PHE A 97 -3.93 17.43 16.03
C PHE A 97 -4.06 18.94 16.23
N LEU A 98 -3.65 19.73 15.24
CA LEU A 98 -3.75 21.19 15.28
C LEU A 98 -5.22 21.64 15.34
N GLU A 99 -6.06 21.13 14.44
CA GLU A 99 -7.50 21.42 14.41
C GLU A 99 -8.19 21.04 15.73
N ASN A 100 -7.80 19.91 16.31
CA ASN A 100 -8.38 19.42 17.57
C ASN A 100 -7.87 20.14 18.83
N ALA A 101 -6.71 20.81 18.75
CA ALA A 101 -6.13 21.57 19.86
C ALA A 101 -6.61 23.03 19.90
N LEU A 102 -6.89 23.63 18.74
CA LEU A 102 -7.31 25.02 18.61
C LEU A 102 -8.82 25.20 18.77
N ALA A 103 -9.30 25.09 20.01
CA ALA A 103 -10.70 25.32 20.38
C ALA A 103 -11.26 26.68 19.92
N PHE A 104 -10.40 27.70 19.77
CA PHE A 104 -10.79 29.04 19.33
C PHE A 104 -11.15 29.09 17.83
N LEU A 105 -10.47 28.31 16.99
CA LEU A 105 -10.70 28.29 15.53
C LEU A 105 -11.67 27.18 15.11
N PHE A 106 -11.63 26.02 15.79
CA PHE A 106 -12.42 24.84 15.43
C PHE A 106 -13.16 24.26 16.65
N PRO A 107 -14.17 24.97 17.19
CA PRO A 107 -14.88 24.53 18.38
C PRO A 107 -15.65 23.20 18.20
N SER A 108 -16.03 22.87 16.96
CA SER A 108 -16.74 21.61 16.63
C SER A 108 -15.83 20.38 16.56
N GLU A 109 -14.52 20.58 16.39
CA GLU A 109 -13.52 19.51 16.29
C GLU A 109 -12.74 19.33 17.59
N TYR A 110 -13.00 20.16 18.60
CA TYR A 110 -12.24 20.11 19.85
C TYR A 110 -12.43 18.75 20.54
N TYR A 111 -11.30 18.09 20.83
CA TYR A 111 -11.24 16.80 21.53
C TYR A 111 -11.84 15.58 20.78
N VAL A 112 -12.26 15.73 19.52
CA VAL A 112 -12.89 14.64 18.74
C VAL A 112 -11.92 13.50 18.44
N VAL A 113 -10.64 13.80 18.18
CA VAL A 113 -9.56 12.80 17.95
C VAL A 113 -9.41 11.87 19.15
N TRP A 114 -9.35 12.42 20.37
CA TRP A 114 -9.13 11.61 21.57
C TRP A 114 -10.30 10.65 21.81
N ARG A 115 -11.54 11.11 21.59
CA ARG A 115 -12.74 10.27 21.68
C ARG A 115 -12.77 9.19 20.60
N THR A 116 -12.41 9.54 19.37
CA THR A 116 -12.36 8.60 18.24
C THR A 116 -11.33 7.48 18.48
N MET A 117 -10.13 7.83 18.93
CA MET A 117 -9.06 6.86 19.19
C MET A 117 -9.37 5.94 20.38
N ALA A 118 -10.10 6.45 21.39
CA ALA A 118 -10.56 5.65 22.52
C ALA A 118 -11.70 4.69 22.16
N THR A 119 -12.38 4.88 21.03
CA THR A 119 -13.52 4.08 20.61
C THR A 119 -13.05 2.79 19.92
N PRO A 120 -13.28 1.58 20.48
CA PRO A 120 -12.84 0.33 19.86
C PRO A 120 -13.54 0.04 18.53
N SER A 121 -14.81 0.44 18.40
CA SER A 121 -15.60 0.26 17.18
C SER A 121 -14.98 0.97 15.97
N PHE A 122 -14.30 2.10 16.19
CA PHE A 122 -13.59 2.82 15.13
C PHE A 122 -12.49 1.95 14.52
N TRP A 123 -11.66 1.31 15.35
CA TRP A 123 -10.55 0.47 14.88
C TRP A 123 -11.04 -0.76 14.10
N MET A 124 -12.11 -1.39 14.58
CA MET A 124 -12.73 -2.52 13.88
C MET A 124 -13.24 -2.11 12.51
N TRP A 125 -13.94 -0.97 12.44
CA TRP A 125 -14.43 -0.43 11.17
C TRP A 125 -13.30 0.02 10.24
N PHE A 126 -12.25 0.64 10.78
CA PHE A 126 -11.06 1.04 10.03
C PHE A 126 -10.43 -0.17 9.34
N LEU A 127 -10.15 -1.24 10.10
CA LEU A 127 -9.58 -2.48 9.56
C LEU A 127 -10.51 -3.14 8.55
N LEU A 128 -11.82 -3.22 8.85
CA LEU A 128 -12.82 -3.77 7.94
C LEU A 128 -12.81 -3.01 6.60
N THR A 129 -12.82 -1.68 6.65
CA THR A 129 -12.80 -0.82 5.47
C THR A 129 -11.52 -1.05 4.66
N LEU A 130 -10.34 -1.08 5.31
CA LEU A 130 -9.09 -1.39 4.63
C LEU A 130 -9.18 -2.73 3.88
N THR A 131 -9.72 -3.78 4.50
CA THR A 131 -9.84 -5.08 3.83
C THR A 131 -10.82 -5.07 2.66
N ILE A 132 -12.04 -4.57 2.84
CA ILE A 132 -13.09 -4.52 1.80
C ILE A 132 -12.62 -3.72 0.58
N THR A 133 -11.85 -2.66 0.81
CA THR A 133 -11.40 -1.75 -0.22
C THR A 133 -10.14 -2.27 -0.94
N ASN A 134 -9.20 -2.90 -0.24
CA ASN A 134 -7.95 -3.37 -0.86
C ASN A 134 -8.04 -4.77 -1.50
N ILE A 135 -8.87 -5.68 -0.97
CA ILE A 135 -9.04 -7.04 -1.51
C ILE A 135 -9.40 -7.06 -3.00
N PRO A 136 -10.42 -6.33 -3.50
CA PRO A 136 -10.79 -6.38 -4.91
C PRO A 136 -9.67 -5.88 -5.82
N ASP A 137 -8.95 -4.84 -5.39
CA ASP A 137 -7.80 -4.31 -6.12
C ASP A 137 -6.64 -5.32 -6.20
N MET A 138 -6.38 -6.03 -5.10
CA MET A 138 -5.35 -7.07 -5.06
C MET A 138 -5.71 -8.26 -5.96
N ILE A 139 -6.96 -8.71 -5.90
CA ILE A 139 -7.44 -9.82 -6.74
C ILE A 139 -7.35 -9.42 -8.21
N ALA A 140 -7.82 -8.23 -8.59
CA ALA A 140 -7.75 -7.74 -9.96
C ALA A 140 -6.30 -7.68 -10.48
N LYS A 141 -5.37 -7.15 -9.67
CA LYS A 141 -3.94 -7.09 -10.02
C LYS A 141 -3.31 -8.48 -10.12
N TYR A 142 -3.68 -9.41 -9.23
CA TYR A 142 -3.17 -10.78 -9.23
C TYR A 142 -3.65 -11.55 -10.46
N VAL A 143 -4.95 -11.50 -10.76
CA VAL A 143 -5.56 -12.12 -11.94
C VAL A 143 -4.94 -11.54 -13.22
N GLN A 144 -4.79 -10.22 -13.30
CA GLN A 144 -4.12 -9.59 -14.45
C GLN A 144 -2.71 -10.15 -14.64
N ARG A 145 -1.91 -10.19 -13.58
CA ARG A 145 -0.52 -10.68 -13.65
C ARG A 145 -0.43 -12.15 -14.08
N GLN A 146 -1.37 -12.99 -13.64
CA GLN A 146 -1.33 -14.43 -13.93
C GLN A 146 -1.80 -14.77 -15.35
N TYR A 147 -2.87 -14.12 -15.85
CA TYR A 147 -3.45 -14.44 -17.16
C TYR A 147 -2.91 -13.57 -18.29
N TYR A 148 -2.55 -12.32 -18.00
CA TYR A 148 -2.10 -11.34 -18.99
C TYR A 148 -0.87 -10.56 -18.47
N PRO A 149 0.30 -11.20 -18.34
CA PRO A 149 1.50 -10.55 -17.85
C PRO A 149 1.94 -9.44 -18.81
N GLU A 150 2.22 -8.26 -18.25
CA GLU A 150 2.75 -7.11 -18.98
C GLU A 150 4.19 -7.40 -19.47
N PRO A 151 4.64 -6.84 -20.61
CA PRO A 151 5.98 -7.09 -21.13
C PRO A 151 7.11 -6.75 -20.14
N TRP A 152 6.92 -5.71 -19.32
CA TRP A 152 7.89 -5.37 -18.28
C TRP A 152 7.96 -6.43 -17.17
N GLN A 153 6.85 -7.16 -16.88
CA GLN A 153 6.80 -8.21 -15.84
C GLN A 153 7.73 -9.33 -16.23
N LEU A 154 7.59 -9.76 -17.49
CA LEU A 154 8.37 -10.83 -18.08
C LEU A 154 9.86 -10.47 -18.13
N LEU A 155 10.19 -9.22 -18.45
CA LEU A 155 11.58 -8.75 -18.45
C LEU A 155 12.17 -8.74 -17.03
N GLN A 156 11.44 -8.22 -16.06
CA GLN A 156 11.86 -8.20 -14.66
C GLN A 156 12.06 -9.61 -14.10
N GLU A 157 11.13 -10.52 -14.37
CA GLU A 157 11.23 -11.92 -13.92
C GLU A 157 12.43 -12.63 -14.56
N ARG A 158 12.70 -12.41 -15.85
CA ARG A 158 13.89 -12.94 -16.53
C ARG A 158 15.19 -12.40 -15.94
N GLU A 159 15.26 -11.10 -15.64
CA GLU A 159 16.44 -10.51 -15.01
C GLU A 159 16.70 -11.08 -13.61
N LEU A 160 15.65 -11.29 -12.83
CA LEU A 160 15.76 -11.90 -11.49
C LEU A 160 16.25 -13.35 -11.58
N LEU A 161 15.71 -14.14 -12.51
CA LEU A 161 16.16 -15.52 -12.75
C LEU A 161 17.62 -15.57 -13.21
N ASN A 162 18.03 -14.70 -14.12
CA ASN A 162 19.43 -14.63 -14.58
C ASN A 162 20.40 -14.28 -13.45
N LYS A 163 20.02 -13.32 -12.58
CA LYS A 163 20.83 -12.97 -11.39
C LYS A 163 20.91 -14.13 -10.39
N GLN A 164 19.84 -14.89 -10.24
CA GLN A 164 19.82 -16.06 -9.37
C GLN A 164 20.74 -17.17 -9.90
N HIS A 165 20.65 -17.52 -11.18
CA HIS A 165 21.58 -18.47 -11.82
C HIS A 165 23.05 -18.05 -11.69
N ALA A 166 23.34 -16.76 -11.86
CA ALA A 166 24.70 -16.24 -11.68
C ALA A 166 25.21 -16.43 -10.24
N ARG A 167 24.35 -16.24 -9.23
CA ARG A 167 24.70 -16.47 -7.81
C ARG A 167 24.95 -17.94 -7.52
N ASP A 168 24.10 -18.83 -8.03
CA ASP A 168 24.19 -20.28 -7.79
C ASP A 168 25.48 -20.84 -8.41
N ASN A 169 25.82 -20.44 -9.63
CA ASN A 169 27.07 -20.83 -10.30
C ASN A 169 28.33 -20.39 -9.53
N VAL A 170 28.30 -19.22 -8.89
CA VAL A 170 29.41 -18.74 -8.05
C VAL A 170 29.50 -19.53 -6.75
N ALA A 171 28.37 -19.84 -6.13
CA ALA A 171 28.32 -20.65 -4.91
C ALA A 171 28.82 -22.08 -5.16
N GLU A 172 28.46 -22.69 -6.29
CA GLU A 172 28.95 -24.00 -6.71
C GLU A 172 30.46 -23.99 -6.96
N ARG A 173 30.99 -23.00 -7.68
CA ARG A 173 32.44 -22.85 -7.87
C ARG A 173 33.18 -22.67 -6.55
N ALA A 174 32.62 -21.90 -5.62
CA ALA A 174 33.22 -21.69 -4.31
C ALA A 174 33.22 -22.98 -3.45
N SER A 175 32.17 -23.80 -3.52
CA SER A 175 32.12 -25.06 -2.78
C SER A 175 33.12 -26.10 -3.31
N LEU A 176 33.32 -26.15 -4.63
CA LEU A 176 34.34 -27.01 -5.25
C LEU A 176 35.77 -26.66 -4.80
N LEU A 177 36.06 -25.37 -4.60
CA LEU A 177 37.37 -24.92 -4.11
C LEU A 177 37.60 -25.21 -2.62
N VAL A 178 36.52 -25.36 -1.84
CA VAL A 178 36.56 -25.64 -0.40
C VAL A 178 36.60 -27.14 -0.10
N SER A 179 36.24 -28.00 -1.07
CA SER A 179 36.36 -29.46 -0.92
C SER A 179 37.80 -29.86 -0.55
N PRO A 180 38.01 -30.67 0.49
CA PRO A 180 39.35 -31.13 0.87
C PRO A 180 40.06 -31.98 -0.18
N ASP A 181 39.42 -32.40 -1.28
CA ASP A 181 40.07 -33.30 -2.25
C ASP A 181 41.00 -32.61 -3.26
N THR A 182 41.25 -31.30 -3.14
CA THR A 182 42.15 -30.53 -4.04
C THR A 182 43.62 -30.99 -3.97
N HIS A 183 43.96 -31.90 -3.05
CA HIS A 183 45.29 -32.50 -2.93
C HIS A 183 45.57 -33.60 -3.97
N LEU A 184 44.56 -34.06 -4.72
CA LEU A 184 44.68 -35.18 -5.67
C LEU A 184 44.81 -34.75 -7.14
N LEU A 185 44.88 -33.45 -7.44
CA LEU A 185 45.27 -33.04 -8.78
C LEU A 185 46.75 -33.35 -8.97
N PRO A 186 47.13 -34.27 -9.89
CA PRO A 186 48.53 -34.48 -10.19
C PRO A 186 49.06 -33.17 -10.73
N GLY A 187 50.08 -32.64 -10.06
CA GLY A 187 50.76 -31.43 -10.47
C GLY A 187 51.12 -31.53 -11.95
N GLY A 188 50.50 -30.66 -12.76
CA GLY A 188 50.98 -30.35 -14.08
C GLY A 188 52.32 -29.64 -13.92
N SER A 189 53.37 -30.46 -13.91
CA SER A 189 54.75 -30.04 -14.09
C SER A 189 54.84 -29.12 -15.29
N GLY A 190 55.43 -27.94 -15.07
CA GLY A 190 56.05 -27.22 -16.17
C GLY A 190 57.15 -28.10 -16.74
N GLU A 191 57.13 -28.30 -18.05
CA GLU A 191 58.25 -28.75 -18.87
C GLU A 191 57.96 -28.29 -20.31
N ASP A 192 58.78 -27.34 -20.73
CA ASP A 192 59.41 -27.19 -22.05
C ASP A 192 58.59 -27.47 -23.31
N TYR A 193 58.29 -26.42 -24.09
CA TYR A 193 58.68 -26.16 -25.51
C TYR A 193 57.90 -24.97 -26.07
#